data_AF-A0A9Q0J5J0-F1
#
_entry.id   AF-A0A9Q0J5J0-F1
#
_cell.length_a   1.000
_cell.length_b   1.000
_cell.length_c   1.000
_cell.angle_alpha   90.00
_cell.angle_beta   90.00
_cell.angle_gamma   90.00
#
_symmetry.space_group_name_H-M   'P 1'
#
loop_
_entity.id
_entity.type
_entity.pdbx_description
1 polymer ?
#
loop_
_entity_poly.entity_id
_entity_poly.type
_entity_poly.pdbx_seq_one_letter_code
_entity_poly.pdbx_strand_id
1 'polypeptide(L)'
;MVYPIVFGQLLGILGSMKGMTSESVASQCVLKLYQDGGIQMIDRGETQQLAQFAAHFVTDTDQTQGCNFANFVPFGEETPLQRAEWIKFLGVFANLESRANQVYDAVKQNYLCLSKTVSSQTRSFKPIAAWMQYDNVSGVWSFTKETYKLKYVEDAGGENIDKSINKITYNTSNPDDLEDLHAILCVSYRVFLIMKV
;
A
#
# COMPACT_ATOMS: atom_id res chain seq x y z
N MET A 1 -7.04 -7.00 -15.47
CA MET A 1 -6.73 -7.49 -14.10
C MET A 1 -6.07 -6.34 -13.34
N VAL A 2 -6.84 -5.55 -12.60
CA VAL A 2 -6.30 -4.45 -11.76
C VAL A 2 -5.78 -5.06 -10.46
N TYR A 3 -4.59 -5.64 -10.51
CA TYR A 3 -3.99 -6.26 -9.33
C TYR A 3 -3.37 -5.16 -8.45
N PRO A 4 -3.32 -5.32 -7.12
CA PRO A 4 -2.31 -4.63 -6.32
C PRO A 4 -0.99 -5.22 -6.76
N ILE A 5 -0.28 -4.46 -7.57
CA ILE A 5 0.79 -4.94 -8.44
C ILE A 5 1.86 -5.71 -7.67
N VAL A 6 2.09 -5.34 -6.40
CA VAL A 6 2.99 -6.04 -5.48
C VAL A 6 2.57 -7.50 -5.23
N PHE A 7 1.29 -7.79 -5.01
CA PHE A 7 0.83 -9.17 -4.84
C PHE A 7 0.99 -9.99 -6.13
N GLY A 8 0.80 -9.34 -7.29
CA GLY A 8 0.94 -10.01 -8.59
C GLY A 8 2.38 -10.38 -8.89
N GLN A 9 3.32 -9.53 -8.46
CA GLN A 9 4.75 -9.83 -8.47
C GLN A 9 5.08 -11.01 -7.56
N LEU A 10 4.60 -10.99 -6.31
CA LEU A 10 4.87 -12.04 -5.33
C LEU A 10 4.31 -13.40 -5.75
N LEU A 11 3.16 -13.40 -6.41
CA LEU A 11 2.53 -14.59 -6.99
C LEU A 11 3.13 -15.00 -8.34
N GLY A 12 3.97 -14.15 -8.95
CA GLY A 12 4.62 -14.45 -10.23
C GLY A 12 3.71 -14.36 -11.45
N ILE A 13 2.60 -13.62 -11.37
CA ILE A 13 1.57 -13.57 -12.42
C ILE A 13 1.54 -12.26 -13.21
N LEU A 14 2.59 -11.44 -13.12
CA LEU A 14 2.65 -10.17 -13.85
C LEU A 14 2.40 -10.33 -15.36
N GLY A 15 2.88 -11.41 -15.99
CA GLY A 15 2.66 -11.66 -17.43
C GLY A 15 1.19 -11.93 -17.81
N SER A 16 0.38 -12.35 -16.85
CA SER A 16 -1.07 -12.56 -17.02
C SER A 16 -1.87 -11.27 -16.84
N MET A 17 -1.25 -10.19 -16.36
CA MET A 17 -1.86 -8.87 -16.30
C MET A 17 -1.97 -8.29 -17.70
N LYS A 18 -3.20 -7.95 -18.12
CA LYS A 18 -3.49 -7.39 -19.45
C LYS A 18 -4.11 -6.00 -19.43
N GLY A 19 -4.52 -5.52 -18.26
CA GLY A 19 -5.22 -4.24 -18.15
C GLY A 19 -5.15 -3.65 -16.76
N MET A 20 -4.97 -2.32 -16.70
CA MET A 20 -4.96 -1.51 -15.49
C MET A 20 -5.84 -0.26 -15.67
N THR A 21 -6.35 0.30 -14.57
CA THR A 21 -7.30 1.43 -14.58
C THR A 21 -6.75 2.68 -13.89
N SER A 22 -5.42 2.73 -13.69
CA SER A 22 -4.72 3.86 -13.09
C SER A 22 -3.25 3.81 -13.49
N GLU A 23 -2.68 4.98 -13.75
CA GLU A 23 -1.24 5.15 -14.00
C GLU A 23 -0.43 5.28 -12.69
N SER A 24 -1.10 5.35 -11.53
CA SER A 24 -0.48 5.46 -10.20
C SER A 24 0.12 4.11 -9.77
N VAL A 25 1.15 3.67 -10.48
CA VAL A 25 1.81 2.37 -10.34
C VAL A 25 3.24 2.56 -9.83
N ALA A 26 3.53 1.98 -8.66
CA ALA A 26 4.87 2.02 -8.07
C ALA A 26 5.88 1.05 -8.72
N SER A 27 5.40 0.01 -9.42
CA SER A 27 6.25 -1.05 -9.94
C SER A 27 6.86 -0.69 -11.29
N GLN A 28 8.18 -0.59 -11.34
CA GLN A 28 8.92 -0.42 -12.60
C GLN A 28 8.69 -1.56 -13.60
N CYS A 29 8.46 -2.79 -13.13
CA CYS A 29 8.15 -3.90 -14.01
C CYS A 29 6.81 -3.72 -14.72
N VAL A 30 5.79 -3.23 -14.02
CA VAL A 30 4.48 -2.97 -14.63
C VAL A 30 4.51 -1.74 -15.51
N LEU A 31 5.22 -0.68 -15.12
CA LEU A 31 5.44 0.48 -15.99
C LEU A 31 6.10 0.09 -17.30
N LYS A 32 7.13 -0.78 -17.25
CA LYS A 32 7.75 -1.33 -18.44
C LYS A 32 6.78 -2.16 -19.28
N LEU A 33 6.01 -3.06 -18.67
CA LEU A 33 5.00 -3.86 -19.37
C LEU A 33 3.94 -2.99 -20.06
N TYR A 34 3.57 -1.86 -19.44
CA TYR A 34 2.66 -0.88 -20.05
C TYR A 34 3.32 -0.17 -21.25
N GLN A 35 4.56 0.32 -21.08
CA GLN A 35 5.33 0.97 -22.15
C GLN A 35 5.57 0.04 -23.35
N ASP A 36 5.81 -1.25 -23.10
CA ASP A 36 6.02 -2.27 -24.12
C ASP A 36 4.69 -2.78 -24.74
N GLY A 37 3.54 -2.24 -24.33
CA GLY A 37 2.21 -2.61 -24.84
C GLY A 37 1.65 -3.94 -24.33
N GLY A 38 2.29 -4.56 -23.34
CA GLY A 38 1.84 -5.81 -22.71
C GLY A 38 0.64 -5.65 -21.77
N ILE A 39 0.39 -4.42 -21.29
CA ILE A 39 -0.74 -4.02 -20.45
C ILE A 39 -1.43 -2.82 -21.11
N GLN A 40 -2.76 -2.78 -21.08
CA GLN A 40 -3.54 -1.66 -21.59
C GLN A 40 -4.12 -0.81 -20.45
N MET A 41 -4.22 0.50 -20.66
CA MET A 41 -5.00 1.38 -19.79
C MET A 41 -6.48 1.28 -20.17
N ILE A 42 -7.33 1.10 -19.16
CA ILE A 42 -8.76 0.84 -19.34
C ILE A 42 -9.54 1.84 -18.51
N ASP A 43 -10.50 2.49 -19.14
CA ASP A 43 -11.44 3.35 -18.42
C ASP A 43 -12.33 2.48 -17.52
N ARG A 44 -12.47 2.88 -16.24
CA ARG A 44 -13.34 2.21 -15.27
C ARG A 44 -14.80 2.23 -15.70
N GLY A 45 -15.22 3.25 -16.46
CA GLY A 45 -16.59 3.38 -16.97
C GLY A 45 -16.90 2.44 -18.14
N GLU A 46 -15.88 1.92 -18.84
CA GLU A 46 -16.06 1.06 -20.01
C GLU A 46 -16.24 -0.41 -19.64
N THR A 47 -17.41 -0.73 -19.11
CA THR A 47 -17.80 -2.08 -18.66
C THR A 47 -17.64 -3.16 -19.74
N GLN A 48 -17.82 -2.80 -21.02
CA GLN A 48 -17.67 -3.75 -22.14
C GLN A 48 -16.20 -4.17 -22.35
N GLN A 49 -15.25 -3.25 -22.17
CA GLN A 49 -13.82 -3.60 -22.18
C GLN A 49 -13.44 -4.44 -20.95
N LEU A 50 -14.05 -4.16 -19.79
CA LEU A 50 -13.79 -4.93 -18.57
C LEU A 50 -14.33 -6.38 -18.67
N ALA A 51 -15.43 -6.58 -19.38
CA ALA A 51 -16.04 -7.90 -19.59
C ALA A 51 -15.13 -8.88 -20.37
N GLN A 52 -14.13 -8.38 -21.12
CA GLN A 52 -13.19 -9.23 -21.86
C GLN A 52 -12.17 -9.93 -20.94
N PHE A 53 -12.03 -9.49 -19.68
CA PHE A 53 -11.11 -10.11 -18.73
C PHE A 53 -11.80 -11.23 -17.96
N ALA A 54 -11.04 -12.29 -17.67
CA ALA A 54 -11.50 -13.39 -16.83
C ALA A 54 -11.88 -12.92 -15.41
N ALA A 55 -11.16 -11.94 -14.88
CA ALA A 55 -11.47 -11.27 -13.63
C ALA A 55 -10.93 -9.84 -13.61
N HIS A 56 -11.70 -8.93 -13.01
CA HIS A 56 -11.22 -7.60 -12.65
C HIS A 56 -11.50 -7.31 -11.16
N PHE A 57 -10.56 -6.64 -10.51
CA PHE A 57 -10.62 -6.35 -9.08
C PHE A 57 -10.93 -4.89 -8.88
N VAL A 58 -11.86 -4.62 -7.97
CA VAL A 58 -12.38 -3.29 -7.69
C VAL A 58 -12.28 -2.98 -6.21
N THR A 59 -12.03 -1.72 -5.89
CA THR A 59 -12.02 -1.22 -4.51
C THR A 59 -13.33 -0.52 -4.13
N ASP A 60 -14.17 -0.22 -5.11
CA ASP A 60 -15.45 0.46 -4.94
C ASP A 60 -16.58 -0.57 -4.87
N THR A 61 -17.30 -0.58 -3.76
CA THR A 61 -18.41 -1.51 -3.48
C THR A 61 -19.77 -0.99 -3.96
N ASP A 62 -19.85 0.28 -4.36
CA ASP A 62 -21.13 0.99 -4.53
C ASP A 62 -21.57 1.09 -6.01
N GLN A 63 -20.73 0.64 -6.93
CA GLN A 63 -21.03 0.66 -8.37
C GLN A 63 -21.78 -0.60 -8.83
N THR A 64 -22.79 -0.41 -9.68
CA THR A 64 -23.41 -1.48 -10.46
C THR A 64 -22.39 -2.02 -11.46
N GLN A 65 -21.70 -3.08 -11.07
CA GLN A 65 -20.66 -3.69 -11.89
C GLN A 65 -21.24 -4.79 -12.78
N GLY A 66 -20.61 -5.01 -13.94
CA GLY A 66 -20.94 -6.11 -14.86
C GLY A 66 -20.63 -7.48 -14.26
N CYS A 67 -20.56 -8.53 -15.09
CA CYS A 67 -20.10 -9.84 -14.62
C CYS A 67 -18.55 -9.86 -14.47
N ASN A 68 -18.01 -10.87 -13.78
CA ASN A 68 -16.56 -11.15 -13.65
C ASN A 68 -15.74 -10.12 -12.83
N PHE A 69 -16.36 -9.45 -11.87
CA PHE A 69 -15.66 -8.60 -10.90
C PHE A 69 -15.47 -9.30 -9.55
N ALA A 70 -14.49 -8.81 -8.79
CA ALA A 70 -14.25 -9.23 -7.43
C ALA A 70 -13.85 -8.03 -6.56
N ASN A 71 -14.54 -7.85 -5.43
CA ASN A 71 -14.20 -6.81 -4.46
C ASN A 71 -12.86 -7.14 -3.79
N PHE A 72 -11.92 -6.22 -3.92
CA PHE A 72 -10.58 -6.32 -3.40
C PHE A 72 -10.29 -5.08 -2.53
N VAL A 73 -10.50 -5.22 -1.22
CA VAL A 73 -10.57 -4.07 -0.29
C VAL A 73 -9.59 -4.20 0.89
N PRO A 74 -8.28 -4.42 0.65
CA PRO A 74 -7.30 -4.51 1.75
C PRO A 74 -7.18 -3.18 2.51
N PHE A 75 -7.62 -2.06 1.92
CA PHE A 75 -7.56 -0.76 2.57
C PHE A 75 -8.55 -0.62 3.74
N GLY A 76 -9.53 -1.51 3.87
CA GLY A 76 -10.43 -1.58 5.02
C GLY A 76 -9.82 -2.28 6.25
N GLU A 77 -8.72 -3.00 6.09
CA GLU A 77 -8.12 -3.76 7.18
C GLU A 77 -7.33 -2.87 8.15
N GLU A 78 -7.43 -3.19 9.44
CA GLU A 78 -6.83 -2.41 10.52
C GLU A 78 -5.38 -2.78 10.81
N THR A 79 -4.98 -4.04 10.57
CA THR A 79 -3.62 -4.50 10.87
C THR A 79 -2.82 -4.82 9.60
N PRO A 80 -1.48 -4.66 9.64
CA PRO A 80 -0.59 -5.06 8.54
C PRO A 80 -0.77 -6.49 8.06
N LEU A 81 -0.96 -7.45 8.97
CA LEU A 81 -1.08 -8.87 8.62
C LEU A 81 -2.43 -9.20 7.97
N GLN A 82 -3.53 -8.57 8.41
CA GLN A 82 -4.82 -8.69 7.71
C GLN A 82 -4.72 -8.18 6.27
N ARG A 83 -4.06 -7.02 6.07
CA ARG A 83 -3.78 -6.49 4.72
C ARG A 83 -2.97 -7.44 3.87
N ALA A 84 -1.92 -8.03 4.44
CA ALA A 84 -1.05 -8.97 3.74
C ALA A 84 -1.79 -10.26 3.34
N GLU A 85 -2.80 -10.68 4.11
CA GLU A 85 -3.54 -11.93 3.86
C GLU A 85 -4.39 -11.89 2.59
N TRP A 86 -4.73 -10.70 2.09
CA TRP A 86 -5.42 -10.51 0.81
C TRP A 86 -4.68 -11.11 -0.40
N ILE A 87 -3.39 -11.42 -0.28
CA ILE A 87 -2.68 -12.23 -1.29
C ILE A 87 -3.33 -13.61 -1.50
N LYS A 88 -3.91 -14.23 -0.45
CA LYS A 88 -4.59 -15.53 -0.54
C LYS A 88 -5.85 -15.43 -1.39
N PHE A 89 -6.64 -14.37 -1.18
CA PHE A 89 -7.82 -14.09 -2.00
C PHE A 89 -7.45 -14.02 -3.48
N LEU A 90 -6.38 -13.27 -3.80
CA LEU A 90 -5.86 -13.15 -5.15
C LEU A 90 -5.31 -14.46 -5.72
N GLY A 91 -4.71 -15.30 -4.87
CA GLY A 91 -4.20 -16.61 -5.22
C GLY A 91 -5.29 -17.56 -5.75
N VAL A 92 -6.50 -17.52 -5.18
CA VAL A 92 -7.63 -18.37 -5.61
C VAL A 92 -7.99 -18.12 -7.08
N PHE A 93 -8.04 -16.86 -7.52
CA PHE A 93 -8.36 -16.53 -8.92
C PHE A 93 -7.30 -16.99 -9.92
N ALA A 94 -6.09 -17.29 -9.46
CA ALA A 94 -4.98 -17.73 -10.29
C ALA A 94 -4.66 -19.23 -10.12
N ASN A 95 -5.42 -19.97 -9.31
CA ASN A 95 -5.09 -21.34 -8.88
C ASN A 95 -3.68 -21.44 -8.25
N LEU A 96 -3.32 -20.43 -7.46
CA LEU A 96 -2.03 -20.27 -6.81
C LEU A 96 -2.14 -20.30 -5.29
N GLU A 97 -3.11 -20.99 -4.72
CA GLU A 97 -3.38 -21.06 -3.28
C GLU A 97 -2.16 -21.54 -2.51
N SER A 98 -1.48 -22.58 -2.99
CA SER A 98 -0.25 -23.08 -2.35
C SER A 98 0.83 -22.00 -2.31
N ARG A 99 1.04 -21.27 -3.42
CA ARG A 99 2.03 -20.20 -3.51
C ARG A 99 1.64 -19.00 -2.65
N ALA A 100 0.36 -18.61 -2.66
CA ALA A 100 -0.15 -17.49 -1.88
C ALA A 100 -0.02 -17.74 -0.38
N ASN A 101 -0.33 -18.96 0.09
CA ASN A 101 -0.10 -19.35 1.48
C ASN A 101 1.39 -19.31 1.84
N GLN A 102 2.27 -19.88 1.00
CA GLN A 102 3.72 -19.83 1.23
C GLN A 102 4.25 -18.39 1.35
N VAL A 103 3.82 -17.49 0.46
CA VAL A 103 4.24 -16.08 0.52
C VAL A 103 3.69 -15.41 1.77
N TYR A 104 2.42 -15.60 2.10
CA TYR A 104 1.82 -15.03 3.30
C TYR A 104 2.52 -15.51 4.57
N ASP A 105 2.80 -16.82 4.67
CA ASP A 105 3.47 -17.39 5.83
C ASP A 105 4.88 -16.83 6.01
N ALA A 106 5.63 -16.66 4.92
CA ALA A 106 6.95 -16.03 4.96
C ALA A 106 6.86 -14.55 5.42
N VAL A 107 5.88 -13.78 4.90
CA VAL A 107 5.65 -12.39 5.34
C VAL A 107 5.27 -12.34 6.82
N LYS A 108 4.35 -13.20 7.25
CA LYS A 108 3.88 -13.29 8.64
C LYS A 108 5.00 -13.67 9.59
N GLN A 109 5.81 -14.67 9.25
CA GLN A 109 6.96 -15.10 10.04
C GLN A 109 7.97 -13.97 10.21
N ASN A 110 8.34 -13.29 9.11
CA ASN A 110 9.27 -12.16 9.15
C ASN A 110 8.72 -11.00 10.01
N TYR A 111 7.45 -10.65 9.80
CA TYR A 111 6.79 -9.58 10.56
C TYR A 111 6.77 -9.87 12.06
N LEU A 112 6.33 -11.07 12.45
CA LEU A 112 6.25 -11.48 13.86
C LEU A 112 7.63 -11.61 14.50
N CYS A 113 8.63 -12.07 13.75
CA CYS A 113 10.02 -12.13 14.22
C CYS A 113 10.54 -10.74 14.58
N LEU A 114 10.36 -9.76 13.68
CA LEU A 114 10.78 -8.38 13.90
C LEU A 114 10.02 -7.74 15.07
N SER A 115 8.69 -7.83 15.07
CA SER A 115 7.85 -7.26 16.12
C SER A 115 8.16 -7.84 17.51
N LYS A 116 8.39 -9.17 17.60
CA LYS A 116 8.80 -9.82 18.84
C LYS A 116 10.19 -9.41 19.31
N THR A 117 11.12 -9.25 18.38
CA THR A 117 12.48 -8.78 18.70
C THR A 117 12.42 -7.40 19.33
N VAL A 118 11.62 -6.50 18.76
CA VAL A 118 11.42 -5.15 19.28
C VAL A 118 10.74 -5.17 20.65
N SER A 119 9.65 -5.92 20.82
CA SER A 119 8.91 -5.95 22.09
C SER A 119 9.70 -6.56 23.24
N SER A 120 10.66 -7.44 22.94
CA SER A 120 11.58 -8.01 23.95
C SER A 120 12.70 -7.08 24.38
N GLN A 121 12.94 -5.98 23.66
CA GLN A 121 13.98 -5.02 23.99
C GLN A 121 13.46 -3.97 24.98
N THR A 122 14.10 -3.86 26.15
CA THR A 122 13.92 -2.70 27.02
C THR A 122 14.64 -1.51 26.40
N ARG A 123 13.89 -0.60 25.78
CA ARG A 123 14.43 0.66 25.25
C ARG A 123 14.09 1.80 26.19
N SER A 124 15.10 2.61 26.54
CA SER A 124 14.90 3.84 27.32
C SER A 124 14.24 4.96 26.51
N PHE A 125 14.26 4.84 25.17
CA PHE A 125 13.71 5.81 24.24
C PHE A 125 12.96 5.11 23.11
N LYS A 126 11.80 5.67 22.73
CA LYS A 126 11.02 5.23 21.58
C LYS A 126 10.98 6.36 20.54
N PRO A 127 11.43 6.13 19.30
CA PRO A 127 11.36 7.14 18.26
C PRO A 127 9.90 7.50 17.95
N ILE A 128 9.61 8.79 17.80
CA ILE A 128 8.31 9.26 17.30
C ILE A 128 8.36 9.23 15.77
N ALA A 129 7.37 8.59 15.15
CA ALA A 129 7.29 8.50 13.70
C ALA A 129 5.86 8.77 13.22
N ALA A 130 5.77 9.33 12.02
CA ALA A 130 4.50 9.55 11.34
C ALA A 130 4.55 9.20 9.87
N TRP A 131 3.37 8.87 9.38
CA TRP A 131 3.12 8.68 7.96
C TRP A 131 2.52 9.93 7.37
N MET A 132 3.02 10.32 6.21
CA MET A 132 2.56 11.51 5.52
C MET A 132 2.09 11.17 4.11
N GLN A 133 1.09 11.92 3.65
CA GLN A 133 0.58 11.84 2.30
C GLN A 133 0.57 13.24 1.70
N TYR A 134 1.01 13.30 0.45
CA TYR A 134 0.95 14.51 -0.35
C TYR A 134 -0.43 14.65 -0.98
N ASP A 135 -1.00 15.85 -0.88
CA ASP A 135 -2.19 16.25 -1.60
C ASP A 135 -1.77 17.11 -2.80
N ASN A 136 -2.03 16.60 -4.01
CA ASN A 136 -1.70 17.28 -5.26
C ASN A 136 -2.54 18.55 -5.50
N VAL A 137 -3.72 18.68 -4.87
CA VAL A 137 -4.60 19.84 -5.05
C VAL A 137 -4.11 21.01 -4.21
N SER A 138 -3.82 20.76 -2.93
CA SER A 138 -3.36 21.78 -1.99
C SER A 138 -1.84 21.97 -2.00
N GLY A 139 -1.08 21.05 -2.61
CA GLY A 139 0.37 21.13 -2.72
C GLY A 139 1.10 20.91 -1.40
N VAL A 140 0.45 20.23 -0.45
CA VAL A 140 0.98 20.05 0.92
C VAL A 140 1.03 18.59 1.33
N TRP A 141 1.99 18.27 2.20
CA TRP A 141 2.05 17.01 2.92
C TRP A 141 1.28 17.11 4.22
N SER A 142 0.52 16.08 4.58
CA SER A 142 -0.21 16.02 5.86
C SER A 142 -0.07 14.67 6.54
N PHE A 143 -0.17 14.65 7.88
CA PHE A 143 -0.16 13.39 8.63
C PHE A 143 -1.39 12.55 8.31
N THR A 144 -1.16 11.25 8.22
CA THR A 144 -2.18 10.26 7.93
C THR A 144 -2.43 9.37 9.14
N LYS A 145 -3.69 9.04 9.40
CA LYS A 145 -4.13 8.35 10.63
C LYS A 145 -4.77 6.98 10.35
N GLU A 146 -4.54 6.39 9.19
CA GLU A 146 -5.06 5.04 8.94
C GLU A 146 -4.46 4.05 9.96
N THR A 147 -5.31 3.24 10.57
CA THR A 147 -4.99 2.35 11.71
C THR A 147 -3.79 1.44 11.42
N TYR A 148 -3.72 0.84 10.22
CA TYR A 148 -2.61 -0.04 9.85
C TYR A 148 -1.24 0.66 9.82
N LYS A 149 -1.20 1.96 9.48
CA LYS A 149 0.02 2.76 9.46
C LYS A 149 0.50 3.05 10.87
N LEU A 150 -0.43 3.42 11.75
CA LEU A 150 -0.16 3.62 13.16
C LEU A 150 0.34 2.32 13.79
N LYS A 151 -0.26 1.18 13.40
CA LYS A 151 0.14 -0.14 13.86
C LYS A 151 1.55 -0.54 13.41
N TYR A 152 1.97 -0.17 12.19
CA TYR A 152 3.36 -0.36 11.75
C TYR A 152 4.37 0.37 12.64
N VAL A 153 4.07 1.59 13.07
CA VAL A 153 4.96 2.37 13.96
C VAL A 153 5.07 1.68 15.32
N GLU A 154 3.95 1.29 15.91
CA GLU A 154 3.90 0.58 17.20
C GLU A 154 4.65 -0.75 17.17
N ASP A 155 4.42 -1.57 16.14
CA ASP A 155 5.03 -2.90 16.02
C ASP A 155 6.53 -2.82 15.70
N ALA A 156 7.00 -1.69 15.16
CA ALA A 156 8.42 -1.35 15.02
C ALA A 156 9.04 -0.74 16.30
N GLY A 157 8.23 -0.51 17.34
CA GLY A 157 8.65 0.00 18.65
C GLY A 157 8.82 1.51 18.71
N GLY A 158 8.20 2.22 17.77
CA GLY A 158 8.06 3.68 17.83
C GLY A 158 6.77 4.11 18.52
N GLU A 159 6.60 5.42 18.61
CA GLU A 159 5.37 6.07 19.06
C GLU A 159 4.79 6.92 17.94
N ASN A 160 3.46 6.90 17.81
CA ASN A 160 2.75 7.75 16.87
C ASN A 160 2.68 9.18 17.40
N ILE A 161 2.60 10.15 16.47
CA ILE A 161 2.36 11.56 16.84
C ILE A 161 1.07 11.68 17.66
N ASP A 162 1.17 12.37 18.80
CA ASP A 162 0.05 12.67 19.68
C ASP A 162 -0.45 14.12 19.50
N LYS A 163 -1.30 14.58 20.41
CA LYS A 163 -1.90 15.93 20.36
C LYS A 163 -0.92 17.05 20.74
N SER A 164 0.31 16.75 21.15
CA SER A 164 1.31 17.76 21.50
C SER A 164 1.89 18.47 20.26
N ILE A 165 1.74 17.88 19.08
CA ILE A 165 2.20 18.46 17.82
C ILE A 165 1.10 19.33 17.20
N ASN A 166 1.34 20.64 17.13
CA ASN A 166 0.36 21.62 16.64
C ASN A 166 0.37 21.77 15.11
N LYS A 167 1.48 21.44 14.44
CA LYS A 167 1.63 21.53 12.97
C LYS A 167 1.51 20.14 12.37
N ILE A 168 0.51 19.96 11.52
CA ILE A 168 0.19 18.65 10.90
C ILE A 168 0.31 18.65 9.38
N THR A 169 0.69 19.80 8.81
CA THR A 169 0.76 20.05 7.38
C THR A 169 2.08 20.76 7.06
N TYR A 170 2.74 20.34 5.98
CA TYR A 170 4.07 20.77 5.59
C TYR A 170 4.13 21.00 4.08
N ASN A 171 4.62 22.17 3.67
CA ASN A 171 4.91 22.50 2.29
C ASN A 171 6.42 22.40 2.06
N THR A 172 6.89 21.37 1.36
CA THR A 172 8.33 21.18 1.10
C THR A 172 8.97 22.27 0.22
N SER A 173 8.18 23.18 -0.34
CA SER A 173 8.67 24.39 -1.02
C SER A 173 8.99 25.54 -0.03
N ASN A 174 8.50 25.45 1.21
CA ASN A 174 8.86 26.34 2.30
C ASN A 174 10.13 25.79 2.99
N PRO A 175 11.24 26.55 3.02
CA PRO A 175 12.48 26.11 3.68
C PRO A 175 12.28 25.73 5.15
N ASP A 176 11.47 26.48 5.89
CA ASP A 176 11.21 26.24 7.31
C ASP A 176 10.50 24.88 7.52
N ASP A 177 9.54 24.56 6.65
CA ASP A 177 8.83 23.29 6.68
C ASP A 177 9.74 22.12 6.27
N LEU A 178 10.76 22.36 5.44
CA LEU A 178 11.73 21.35 5.02
C LEU A 178 12.74 21.04 6.14
N GLU A 179 13.17 22.05 6.89
CA GLU A 179 14.08 21.88 8.04
C GLU A 179 13.42 21.10 9.19
N ASP A 180 12.10 21.18 9.34
CA ASP A 180 11.33 20.37 10.29
C ASP A 180 11.40 18.86 9.98
N LEU A 181 11.77 18.46 8.76
CA LEU A 181 11.75 17.08 8.28
C LEU A 181 13.15 16.44 8.34
N HIS A 182 13.43 15.66 9.39
CA HIS A 182 14.77 15.09 9.61
C HIS A 182 15.10 13.86 8.75
N ALA A 183 14.11 13.04 8.39
CA ALA A 183 14.33 11.88 7.53
C ALA A 183 13.07 11.58 6.70
N ILE A 184 13.21 11.64 5.38
CA ILE A 184 12.18 11.31 4.40
C ILE A 184 12.52 9.95 3.80
N LEU A 185 11.80 8.91 4.18
CA LEU A 185 11.87 7.64 3.47
C LEU A 185 10.70 7.59 2.47
N CYS A 186 11.01 7.81 1.19
CA CYS A 186 10.01 7.79 0.13
C CYS A 186 9.76 6.35 -0.32
N VAL A 187 8.57 5.82 -0.04
CA VAL A 187 8.07 4.55 -0.58
C VAL A 187 6.96 4.90 -1.56
N SER A 188 7.34 5.06 -2.83
CA SER A 188 6.52 5.34 -4.02
C SER A 188 5.11 5.91 -3.73
N TYR A 189 4.99 7.24 -3.83
CA TYR A 189 3.82 8.08 -3.54
C TYR A 189 3.43 8.29 -2.07
N ARG A 190 4.09 7.63 -1.11
CA ARG A 190 3.92 7.91 0.33
C ARG A 190 5.28 8.05 1.00
N VAL A 191 5.39 9.02 1.90
CA VAL A 191 6.62 9.29 2.65
C VAL A 191 6.42 8.86 4.09
N PHE A 192 7.37 8.08 4.60
CA PHE A 192 7.54 7.84 6.02
C PHE A 192 8.49 8.89 6.57
N LEU A 193 8.09 9.52 7.68
CA LEU A 193 8.85 10.62 8.27
C LEU A 193 9.09 10.37 9.76
N ILE A 194 10.36 10.47 10.15
CA ILE A 194 10.77 10.38 11.55
C ILE A 194 10.95 11.82 12.03
N MET A 195 10.11 12.25 12.96
CA MET A 195 10.23 13.56 13.60
C MET A 195 10.91 13.41 14.95
N LYS A 196 11.87 14.28 15.23
CA LYS A 196 12.46 14.40 16.57
C LYS A 196 11.64 15.45 17.33
N VAL A 197 11.11 15.07 18.48
CA VAL A 197 10.68 16.03 19.51
C VAL A 197 11.80 16.14 20.53
#